data_AF-A0A7Y4ZEK9-F1
#
_entry.id   AF-A0A7Y4ZEK9-F1
#
_cell.length_a   1.000
_cell.length_b   1.000
_cell.length_c   1.000
_cell.angle_alpha   90.00
_cell.angle_beta   90.00
_cell.angle_gamma   90.00
#
_symmetry.space_group_name_H-M   'P 1'
#
loop_
_entity.id
_entity.type
_entity.pdbx_description
1 polymer ?
#
loop_
_entity_poly.entity_id
_entity_poly.type
_entity_poly.pdbx_seq_one_letter_code
_entity_poly.pdbx_strand_id
1 'polypeptide(L)'
;MPVKDKDSSRIFKTAWFNKAAKKAHISDDELCLAIRQVIQGQVDDLGGGVFKKRLSDNNYRSIILTKSGKFWIYTYLFAKKDRENIDAAELAEFKKLAKLYSRQPDSVIDTEIKNGDLLEICNVKET
;
A
#
# COMPACT_ATOMS: atom_id res chain seq x y z
N MET A 1 -19.03 -21.47 -3.15
CA MET A 1 -18.28 -20.43 -3.89
C MET A 1 -18.05 -19.28 -2.92
N PRO A 2 -16.81 -18.83 -2.65
CA PRO A 2 -16.59 -17.75 -1.70
C PRO A 2 -17.17 -16.46 -2.29
N VAL A 3 -18.06 -15.84 -1.51
CA VAL A 3 -18.66 -14.54 -1.75
C VAL A 3 -17.53 -13.52 -1.93
N LYS A 4 -17.40 -12.96 -3.13
CA LYS A 4 -16.59 -11.75 -3.35
C LYS A 4 -17.36 -10.60 -2.70
N ASP A 5 -17.04 -10.29 -1.44
CA ASP A 5 -17.54 -9.09 -0.76
C ASP A 5 -17.20 -7.88 -1.65
N LYS A 6 -18.24 -7.26 -2.22
CA LYS A 6 -18.13 -6.25 -3.28
C LYS A 6 -17.64 -4.89 -2.74
N ASP A 7 -17.61 -4.74 -1.42
CA ASP A 7 -17.38 -3.51 -0.65
C ASP A 7 -16.20 -3.63 0.34
N SER A 8 -15.33 -4.63 0.18
CA SER A 8 -14.11 -4.77 0.98
C SER A 8 -12.86 -4.35 0.20
N SER A 9 -12.13 -3.38 0.72
CA SER A 9 -10.79 -3.05 0.23
C SER A 9 -9.79 -4.12 0.69
N ARG A 10 -9.04 -4.69 -0.25
CA ARG A 10 -7.98 -5.67 0.02
C ARG A 10 -6.65 -4.96 0.20
N ILE A 11 -5.86 -5.38 1.18
CA ILE A 11 -4.59 -4.75 1.52
C ILE A 11 -3.44 -5.71 1.25
N PHE A 12 -2.45 -5.21 0.53
CA PHE A 12 -1.27 -5.95 0.12
C PHE A 12 0.00 -5.18 0.51
N LYS A 13 1.09 -5.92 0.59
CA LYS A 13 2.46 -5.39 0.65
C LYS A 13 3.33 -6.12 -0.35
N THR A 14 4.30 -5.43 -0.94
CA THR A 14 5.30 -6.10 -1.79
C THR A 14 6.24 -6.96 -0.94
N ALA A 15 6.88 -7.96 -1.57
CA ALA A 15 7.90 -8.78 -0.92
C ALA A 15 9.05 -7.93 -0.33
N TRP A 16 9.44 -6.88 -1.04
CA TRP A 16 10.42 -5.91 -0.58
C TRP A 16 9.92 -5.14 0.65
N PHE A 17 8.69 -4.62 0.59
CA PHE A 17 8.10 -3.89 1.71
C PHE A 17 7.98 -4.77 2.95
N ASN A 18 7.59 -6.04 2.80
CA ASN A 18 7.54 -6.99 3.91
C ASN A 18 8.90 -7.15 4.61
N LYS A 19 10.00 -7.23 3.85
CA LYS A 19 11.35 -7.27 4.43
C LYS A 19 11.70 -5.98 5.16
N ALA A 20 11.34 -4.82 4.59
CA ALA A 20 11.58 -3.51 5.20
C ALA A 20 10.76 -3.31 6.48
N ALA A 21 9.46 -3.63 6.45
CA ALA A 21 8.54 -3.54 7.58
C ALA A 21 8.99 -4.43 8.75
N LYS A 22 9.42 -5.66 8.48
CA LYS A 22 9.99 -6.55 9.50
C LYS A 22 11.22 -5.96 10.19
N LYS A 23 12.12 -5.34 9.43
CA LYS A 23 13.30 -4.64 9.99
C LYS A 23 12.92 -3.40 10.80
N ALA A 24 11.83 -2.74 10.42
CA ALA A 24 11.28 -1.58 11.13
C ALA A 24 10.36 -1.96 12.30
N HIS A 25 10.18 -3.26 12.58
CA HIS A 25 9.24 -3.78 13.59
C HIS A 25 7.78 -3.32 13.40
N ILE A 26 7.37 -3.06 12.16
CA ILE A 26 6.00 -2.70 11.81
C ILE A 26 5.20 -3.98 11.57
N SER A 27 4.15 -4.20 12.36
CA SER A 27 3.30 -5.39 12.26
C SER A 27 2.22 -5.25 11.18
N ASP A 28 1.67 -6.38 10.74
CA ASP A 28 0.57 -6.37 9.77
C ASP A 28 -0.70 -5.73 10.37
N ASP A 29 -0.95 -5.89 11.67
CA ASP A 29 -2.05 -5.23 12.37
C ASP A 29 -1.95 -3.71 12.30
N GLU A 30 -0.74 -3.16 12.48
CA GLU A 30 -0.48 -1.72 12.35
C GLU A 30 -0.73 -1.24 10.92
N LEU A 31 -0.26 -1.98 9.91
CA LEU A 31 -0.49 -1.66 8.49
C LEU A 31 -1.98 -1.69 8.14
N CYS A 32 -2.73 -2.65 8.68
CA CYS A 32 -4.17 -2.76 8.49
C CYS A 32 -4.93 -1.59 9.13
N LEU A 33 -4.55 -1.21 10.36
CA LEU A 33 -5.08 -0.01 11.02
C LEU A 33 -4.75 1.26 10.24
N ALA A 34 -3.54 1.36 9.71
CA ALA A 34 -3.12 2.49 8.90
C ALA A 34 -3.96 2.60 7.61
N ILE A 35 -4.34 1.51 6.95
CA ILE A 35 -5.24 1.58 5.78
C ILE A 35 -6.65 2.02 6.18
N ARG A 36 -7.19 1.60 7.33
CA ARG A 36 -8.49 2.12 7.79
C ARG A 36 -8.47 3.64 7.91
N GLN A 37 -7.39 4.19 8.45
CA GLN A 37 -7.18 5.63 8.52
C GLN A 37 -7.03 6.27 7.12
N VAL A 38 -6.34 5.61 6.20
CA VAL A 38 -6.20 6.07 4.80
C VAL A 38 -7.55 6.16 4.10
N ILE A 39 -8.42 5.15 4.27
CA ILE A 39 -9.80 5.15 3.73
C ILE A 39 -10.62 6.30 4.32
N GLN A 40 -10.41 6.64 5.60
CA GLN A 40 -11.01 7.81 6.26
C GLN A 40 -10.38 9.16 5.87
N GLY A 41 -9.46 9.19 4.90
CA GLY A 41 -8.80 10.42 4.43
C GLY A 41 -7.63 10.89 5.29
N GLN A 42 -7.19 10.13 6.29
CA GLN A 42 -6.03 10.47 7.13
C GLN A 42 -4.71 10.04 6.47
N VAL A 43 -4.45 10.61 5.30
CA VAL A 43 -3.30 10.30 4.46
C VAL A 43 -2.91 11.51 3.61
N ASP A 44 -1.62 11.61 3.26
CA ASP A 44 -1.18 12.62 2.29
C ASP A 44 -1.39 12.05 0.87
N ASP A 45 -2.34 12.59 0.10
CA ASP A 45 -2.51 12.25 -1.32
C ASP A 45 -1.47 12.99 -2.16
N LEU A 46 -0.59 12.24 -2.83
CA LEU A 46 0.44 12.79 -3.74
C LEU A 46 -0.04 12.84 -5.21
N GLY A 47 -1.29 12.46 -5.45
CA GLY A 47 -1.98 12.43 -6.73
C GLY A 47 -1.68 11.19 -7.57
N GLY A 48 -2.55 10.89 -8.53
CA GLY A 48 -2.34 9.80 -9.50
C GLY A 48 -2.40 8.40 -8.89
N GLY A 49 -3.10 8.24 -7.76
CA GLY A 49 -3.23 6.97 -7.05
C GLY A 49 -2.05 6.63 -6.15
N VAL A 50 -1.22 7.63 -5.80
CA VAL A 50 -0.07 7.50 -4.90
C VAL A 50 -0.35 8.24 -3.61
N PHE A 51 -0.22 7.54 -2.49
CA PHE A 51 -0.48 8.07 -1.16
C PHE A 51 0.74 7.90 -0.27
N LYS A 52 0.97 8.86 0.63
CA LYS A 52 2.03 8.81 1.63
C LYS A 52 1.41 8.70 3.03
N LYS A 53 1.78 7.65 3.76
CA LYS A 53 1.29 7.38 5.12
C LYS A 53 2.46 7.36 6.11
N ARG A 54 2.24 7.97 7.28
CA ARG A 54 3.16 7.90 8.43
C ARG A 54 2.83 6.66 9.26
N LEU A 55 3.85 5.91 9.66
CA LEU A 55 3.77 4.67 10.42
C LEU A 55 4.71 4.73 11.64
N SER A 56 4.47 3.85 12.62
CA SER A 56 5.29 3.63 13.82
C SER A 56 5.71 4.94 14.50
N ASP A 57 4.74 5.62 15.11
CA ASP A 57 4.91 6.91 15.79
C ASP A 57 5.62 7.98 14.95
N ASN A 58 5.29 8.04 13.65
CA ASN A 58 5.87 8.98 12.69
C ASN A 58 7.41 8.82 12.50
N ASN A 59 7.96 7.64 12.83
CA ASN A 59 9.35 7.30 12.56
C ASN A 59 9.55 6.80 11.12
N TYR A 60 8.49 6.30 10.48
CA TYR A 60 8.56 5.78 9.12
C TYR A 60 7.50 6.41 8.21
N ARG A 61 7.86 6.53 6.94
CA ARG A 61 6.96 6.97 5.87
C ARG A 61 6.86 5.86 4.85
N SER A 62 5.63 5.56 4.46
CA SER A 62 5.33 4.56 3.45
C SER A 62 4.64 5.16 2.24
N ILE A 63 4.93 4.61 1.07
CA ILE A 63 4.16 4.83 -0.15
C ILE A 63 3.19 3.69 -0.37
N ILE A 64 1.94 4.09 -0.60
CA ILE A 64 0.81 3.23 -0.84
C ILE A 64 0.25 3.55 -2.21
N LEU A 65 0.05 2.53 -3.03
CA LEU A 65 -0.63 2.65 -4.32
C LEU A 65 -2.07 2.15 -4.17
N THR A 66 -3.00 2.81 -4.85
CA THR A 66 -4.40 2.35 -4.90
C THR A 66 -4.82 1.92 -6.30
N LYS A 67 -5.67 0.89 -6.37
CA LYS A 67 -6.44 0.53 -7.57
C LYS A 67 -7.92 0.75 -7.28
N SER A 68 -8.45 1.86 -7.79
CA SER A 68 -9.88 2.21 -7.73
C SER A 68 -10.50 2.11 -6.32
N GLY A 69 -9.72 2.36 -5.26
CA GLY A 69 -10.16 2.22 -3.86
C GLY A 69 -10.33 0.77 -3.35
N LYS A 70 -10.20 -0.23 -4.24
CA LYS A 70 -10.43 -1.64 -3.92
C LYS A 70 -9.18 -2.38 -3.46
N PHE A 71 -8.01 -1.95 -3.91
CA PHE A 71 -6.73 -2.56 -3.56
C PHE A 71 -5.80 -1.48 -3.05
N TRP A 72 -5.17 -1.73 -1.90
CA TRP A 72 -4.15 -0.88 -1.31
C TRP A 72 -2.85 -1.66 -1.24
N ILE A 73 -1.79 -1.14 -1.87
CA ILE A 73 -0.52 -1.85 -1.98
C ILE A 73 0.58 -1.00 -1.34
N TYR A 74 1.13 -1.48 -0.24
CA TYR A 74 2.35 -0.94 0.36
C TYR A 74 3.56 -1.30 -0.51
N THR A 75 4.16 -0.31 -1.16
CA THR A 75 5.27 -0.53 -2.12
C THR A 75 6.62 -0.10 -1.59
N TYR A 76 6.68 0.96 -0.78
CA TYR A 76 7.93 1.54 -0.30
C TYR A 76 7.85 2.00 1.15
N LEU A 77 8.97 1.94 1.86
CA LEU A 77 9.12 2.29 3.27
C LEU A 77 10.49 2.94 3.49
N PHE A 78 10.53 4.08 4.16
CA PHE A 78 11.76 4.76 4.52
C PHE A 78 11.65 5.41 5.90
N ALA A 79 12.74 5.46 6.64
CA ALA A 79 12.77 6.10 7.95
C ALA A 79 12.79 7.62 7.82
N LYS A 80 12.20 8.31 8.80
CA LYS A 80 12.21 9.77 8.86
C LYS A 80 13.61 10.35 8.91
N LYS A 81 14.53 9.66 9.60
CA LYS A 81 15.93 10.06 9.72
C LYS A 81 16.69 9.95 8.41
N ASP A 82 16.32 8.98 7.57
CA ASP A 82 16.98 8.76 6.29
C ASP A 82 16.45 9.74 5.24
N ARG A 83 15.14 10.06 5.30
CA ARG A 83 14.51 10.93 4.31
C ARG A 83 13.20 11.55 4.80
N GLU A 84 13.06 12.87 4.58
CA GLU A 84 11.84 13.60 4.91
C GLU A 84 10.80 13.63 3.78
N ASN A 85 11.25 13.75 2.53
CA ASN A 85 10.39 13.87 1.34
C ASN A 85 10.92 13.04 0.17
N ILE A 86 9.98 12.58 -0.65
CA ILE A 86 10.23 11.89 -1.93
C ILE A 86 10.37 12.98 -2.99
N ASP A 87 11.35 12.86 -3.87
CA ASP A 87 11.55 13.88 -4.91
C ASP A 87 10.54 13.73 -6.06
N ALA A 88 10.55 14.71 -6.97
CA ALA A 88 9.60 14.73 -8.09
C ALA A 88 9.85 13.59 -9.10
N ALA A 89 11.08 13.12 -9.24
CA ALA A 89 11.42 12.06 -10.20
C ALA A 89 10.90 10.71 -9.70
N GLU A 90 11.16 10.38 -8.44
CA GLU A 90 10.63 9.19 -7.79
C GLU A 90 9.11 9.20 -7.70
N LEU A 91 8.51 10.35 -7.38
CA LEU A 91 7.06 10.48 -7.39
C LEU A 91 6.49 10.18 -8.77
N ALA A 92 7.17 10.61 -9.84
CA ALA A 92 6.74 10.29 -11.21
C ALA A 92 6.85 8.78 -11.49
N GLU A 93 7.84 8.08 -10.96
CA GLU A 93 7.96 6.63 -11.05
C GLU A 93 6.85 5.91 -10.29
N PHE A 94 6.54 6.34 -9.06
CA PHE A 94 5.42 5.78 -8.29
C PHE A 94 4.08 6.02 -8.99
N LYS A 95 3.87 7.18 -9.63
CA LYS A 95 2.67 7.46 -10.42
C LYS A 95 2.56 6.57 -11.66
N LYS A 96 3.68 6.29 -12.33
CA LYS A 96 3.71 5.32 -13.43
C LYS A 96 3.35 3.93 -12.93
N LEU A 97 3.90 3.51 -11.79
CA LEU A 97 3.62 2.21 -11.19
C LEU A 97 2.15 2.09 -10.75
N ALA A 98 1.59 3.13 -10.12
CA ALA A 98 0.17 3.19 -9.75
C ALA A 98 -0.73 3.02 -10.97
N LYS A 99 -0.39 3.69 -12.08
CA LYS A 99 -1.13 3.61 -13.34
C LYS A 99 -1.00 2.23 -14.01
N LEU A 100 0.13 1.55 -13.85
CA LEU A 100 0.29 0.17 -14.32
C LEU A 100 -0.62 -0.76 -13.51
N TYR A 101 -0.57 -0.69 -12.18
CA TYR A 101 -1.44 -1.47 -11.30
C TYR A 101 -2.92 -1.20 -11.53
N SER A 102 -3.30 0.06 -11.76
CA SER A 102 -4.71 0.43 -11.99
C SER A 102 -5.27 -0.17 -13.28
N ARG A 103 -4.42 -0.44 -14.28
CA ARG A 103 -4.79 -0.99 -15.60
C ARG A 103 -4.76 -2.50 -15.66
N GLN A 104 -4.06 -3.16 -14.73
CA GLN A 104 -3.95 -4.61 -14.75
C GLN A 104 -5.25 -5.29 -14.31
N PRO A 105 -5.64 -6.42 -14.92
CA PRO A 105 -6.77 -7.19 -14.45
C PRO A 105 -6.46 -7.84 -13.11
N ASP A 106 -7.50 -8.18 -12.34
CA ASP A 106 -7.34 -8.79 -11.01
C ASP A 106 -6.56 -10.12 -11.05
N SER A 107 -6.60 -10.83 -12.19
CA SER A 107 -5.81 -12.05 -12.42
C SER A 107 -4.29 -11.84 -12.35
N VAL A 108 -3.81 -10.62 -12.65
CA VAL A 108 -2.37 -10.32 -12.50
C VAL A 108 -2.02 -10.16 -11.02
N ILE A 109 -2.89 -9.53 -10.23
CA ILE A 109 -2.69 -9.45 -8.77
C ILE A 109 -2.66 -10.86 -8.17
N ASP A 110 -3.57 -11.74 -8.58
CA ASP A 110 -3.57 -13.14 -8.14
C ASP A 110 -2.29 -13.88 -8.55
N THR A 111 -1.69 -13.51 -9.69
CA THR A 111 -0.41 -14.08 -10.16
C THR A 111 0.76 -13.56 -9.33
N GLU A 112 0.81 -12.25 -9.04
CA GLU A 112 1.84 -11.66 -8.17
C GLU A 112 1.77 -12.23 -6.75
N ILE A 113 0.57 -12.52 -6.25
CA ILE A 113 0.39 -13.22 -4.96
C ILE A 113 0.98 -14.63 -5.02
N LYS A 114 0.67 -15.39 -6.08
CA LYS A 114 1.20 -16.76 -6.26
C LYS A 114 2.73 -16.79 -6.39
N ASN A 115 3.30 -15.79 -7.05
CA ASN A 115 4.75 -15.64 -7.18
C ASN A 115 5.43 -15.17 -5.89
N GLY A 116 4.65 -14.70 -4.91
CA GLY A 116 5.16 -14.13 -3.66
C GLY A 116 5.66 -12.69 -3.79
N ASP A 117 5.41 -12.04 -4.92
CA ASP A 117 5.75 -10.63 -5.17
C ASP A 117 4.83 -9.69 -4.37
N LEU A 118 3.56 -10.09 -4.22
CA LEU A 118 2.58 -9.46 -3.34
C LEU A 118 2.14 -10.40 -2.22
N LEU A 119 1.91 -9.82 -1.05
CA LEU A 119 1.42 -10.52 0.14
C LEU A 119 0.16 -9.82 0.62
N GLU A 120 -0.96 -10.52 0.61
CA GLU A 120 -2.21 -10.04 1.20
C GLU A 120 -2.12 -10.11 2.73
N ILE A 121 -2.48 -9.02 3.42
CA ILE A 121 -2.37 -8.93 4.88
C ILE A 121 -3.73 -8.86 5.58
N CYS A 122 -4.70 -8.19 4.99
CA CYS A 122 -6.05 -8.07 5.55
C CYS A 122 -7.04 -7.54 4.52
N ASN A 123 -8.32 -7.65 4.86
CA ASN A 123 -9.44 -7.08 4.12
C ASN A 123 -10.19 -6.12 5.05
N VAL A 124 -10.36 -4.87 4.62
CA VAL A 124 -11.08 -3.84 5.37
C VAL A 124 -12.43 -3.63 4.69
N LYS A 125 -13.52 -3.70 5.46
CA LYS A 125 -14.85 -3.35 4.97
C LYS A 125 -15.04 -1.85 5.06
N GLU A 126 -15.42 -1.19 3.97
CA GLU A 126 -15.96 0.16 4.03
C GLU A 126 -17.31 0.06 4.77
N THR A 127 -17.40 0.64 5.97
CA THR A 127 -18.60 0.58 6.82
C THR A 127 -19.29 1.94 6.81
#